data_AF-A0A4P7X140-F1
#
_entry.id   AF-A0A4P7X140-F1
#
_cell.length_a   1.000
_cell.length_b   1.000
_cell.length_c   1.000
_cell.angle_alpha   90.00
_cell.angle_beta   90.00
_cell.angle_gamma   90.00
#
_symmetry.space_group_name_H-M   'P 1'
#
loop_
_entity.id
_entity.type
_entity.pdbx_description
1 polymer ?
#
loop_
_entity_poly.entity_id
_entity_poly.type
_entity_poly.pdbx_seq_one_letter_code
_entity_poly.pdbx_strand_id
1 'polypeptide(L)'
;MKFMLGCFIYFMVFVSYGQTKHEKIVDIIKKLKLVDTQKADFESKFEVLKRMASDDDTIRIAQLEAKISEDVITEKLIVSLAYFLEDDSIDVLYRCNHSEDCDKDIDLEGLQEAIIVEFTTINAAIEKITNSFKPYSGSYGASDAFAAVPVDREDGFYAILDYVDNARDEDVALEAVPAIVSADILKVEKIYSNYGNNKPEIVIAFTKEGTHKFALLTANNIGKPIAIVIDKQIISLPYVNSKITGGYVNISNGFSEKEINEMIRKLRGDKK
;
A
#
# COMPACT_ATOMS: atom_id res chain seq x y z
N MET A 1 49.53 -1.35 68.67
CA MET A 1 49.90 -2.72 68.26
C MET A 1 48.76 -3.26 67.39
N LYS A 2 49.02 -3.49 66.09
CA LYS A 2 48.39 -4.39 65.10
C LYS A 2 46.84 -4.52 65.08
N PHE A 3 46.17 -4.02 64.04
CA PHE A 3 45.89 -4.64 62.71
C PHE A 3 44.82 -5.75 62.70
N MET A 4 43.73 -5.48 61.97
CA MET A 4 42.89 -6.33 61.08
C MET A 4 41.44 -5.85 61.22
N LEU A 5 40.87 -5.01 60.36
CA LEU A 5 40.68 -5.12 58.90
C LEU A 5 40.13 -6.49 58.47
N GLY A 6 38.82 -6.65 58.60
CA GLY A 6 38.03 -7.69 57.96
C GLY A 6 36.88 -7.04 57.19
N CYS A 7 37.19 -6.44 56.05
CA CYS A 7 36.22 -5.90 55.11
C CYS A 7 35.59 -7.09 54.36
N PHE A 8 34.43 -7.57 54.82
CA PHE A 8 33.61 -8.53 54.06
C PHE A 8 32.85 -7.74 52.99
N ILE A 9 33.54 -7.45 51.87
CA ILE A 9 32.87 -7.05 50.63
C ILE A 9 32.28 -8.33 50.06
N TYR A 10 31.01 -8.61 50.38
CA TYR A 10 30.26 -9.61 49.65
C TYR A 10 29.97 -9.01 48.27
N PHE A 11 30.73 -9.47 47.29
CA PHE A 11 30.59 -9.14 45.87
C PHE A 11 29.19 -9.59 45.44
N MET A 12 28.20 -8.69 45.52
CA MET A 12 26.90 -8.91 44.89
C MET A 12 27.15 -8.79 43.40
N VAL A 13 27.44 -9.92 42.75
CA VAL A 13 27.48 -10.02 41.29
C VAL A 13 26.07 -9.74 40.82
N PHE A 14 25.77 -8.47 40.54
CA PHE A 14 24.69 -8.14 39.63
C PHE A 14 25.11 -8.72 38.28
N VAL A 15 24.69 -9.94 38.00
CA VAL A 15 24.56 -10.38 36.62
C VAL A 15 23.45 -9.50 36.07
N SER A 16 23.82 -8.35 35.52
CA SER A 16 22.96 -7.59 34.62
C SER A 16 22.71 -8.51 33.43
N TYR A 17 21.67 -9.33 33.53
CA TYR A 17 21.16 -10.11 32.41
C TYR A 17 20.72 -9.10 31.35
N GLY A 18 21.61 -8.78 30.41
CA GLY A 18 21.21 -8.12 29.18
C GLY A 18 20.21 -9.01 28.47
N GLN A 19 19.13 -8.44 27.95
CA GLN A 19 18.17 -9.20 27.16
C GLN A 19 18.86 -9.91 25.99
N THR A 20 18.42 -11.13 25.72
CA THR A 20 18.83 -11.90 24.55
C THR A 20 18.33 -11.25 23.26
N LYS A 21 18.95 -11.58 22.12
CA LYS A 21 18.51 -11.12 20.79
C LYS A 21 17.02 -11.38 20.56
N HIS A 22 16.53 -12.55 20.94
CA HIS A 22 15.13 -12.93 20.81
C HIS A 22 14.21 -12.05 21.67
N GLU A 23 14.54 -11.84 22.94
CA GLU A 23 13.76 -10.98 23.85
C GLU A 23 13.68 -9.54 23.35
N LYS A 24 14.79 -9.00 22.83
CA LYS A 24 14.83 -7.66 22.22
C LYS A 24 13.90 -7.56 21.01
N ILE A 25 13.92 -8.56 20.13
CA ILE A 25 13.04 -8.61 18.95
C ILE A 25 11.57 -8.68 19.36
N VAL A 26 11.22 -9.50 20.34
CA VAL A 26 9.84 -9.61 20.85
C VAL A 26 9.36 -8.27 21.42
N ASP A 27 10.21 -7.57 22.16
CA ASP A 27 9.88 -6.23 22.65
C ASP A 27 9.70 -5.23 21.51
N ILE A 28 10.59 -5.27 20.50
CA ILE A 28 10.49 -4.42 19.32
C ILE A 28 9.15 -4.59 18.61
N ILE A 29 8.77 -5.84 18.34
CA ILE A 29 7.50 -6.20 17.70
C ILE A 29 6.32 -5.63 18.48
N LYS A 30 6.35 -5.76 19.82
CA LYS A 30 5.28 -5.31 20.70
C LYS A 30 5.18 -3.78 20.75
N LYS A 31 6.29 -3.09 20.94
CA LYS A 31 6.30 -1.62 21.11
C LYS A 31 5.92 -0.90 19.82
N LEU A 32 6.41 -1.40 18.68
CA LEU A 32 6.07 -0.89 17.36
C LEU A 32 4.71 -1.39 16.84
N LYS A 33 4.02 -2.27 17.59
CA LYS A 33 2.73 -2.86 17.21
C LYS A 33 2.76 -3.51 15.81
N LEU A 34 3.85 -4.21 15.50
CA LEU A 34 4.04 -4.80 14.17
C LEU A 34 3.02 -5.89 13.89
N VAL A 35 2.66 -6.69 14.91
CA VAL A 35 1.62 -7.73 14.81
C VAL A 35 0.26 -7.11 14.48
N ASP A 36 -0.16 -6.09 15.24
CA ASP A 36 -1.43 -5.38 15.00
C ASP A 36 -1.48 -4.78 13.58
N THR A 37 -0.37 -4.18 13.16
CA THR A 37 -0.25 -3.56 11.84
C THR A 37 -0.38 -4.59 10.71
N GLN A 38 0.33 -5.71 10.82
CA GLN A 38 0.24 -6.80 9.84
C GLN A 38 -1.11 -7.48 9.83
N LYS A 39 -1.70 -7.69 11.00
CA LYS A 39 -3.03 -8.26 11.13
C LYS A 39 -4.08 -7.37 10.44
N ALA A 40 -4.04 -6.06 10.69
CA ALA A 40 -4.96 -5.11 10.05
C ALA A 40 -4.80 -5.06 8.52
N ASP A 41 -3.56 -5.15 8.01
CA ASP A 41 -3.30 -5.26 6.57
C ASP A 41 -3.95 -6.53 5.97
N PHE A 42 -3.72 -7.70 6.58
CA PHE A 42 -4.34 -8.95 6.13
C PHE A 42 -5.86 -8.94 6.26
N GLU A 43 -6.42 -8.47 7.37
CA GLU A 43 -7.86 -8.32 7.57
C GLU A 43 -8.46 -7.46 6.44
N SER A 44 -7.84 -6.31 6.13
CA SER A 44 -8.32 -5.45 5.04
C SER A 44 -8.33 -6.15 3.68
N LYS A 45 -7.29 -6.95 3.38
CA LYS A 45 -7.19 -7.74 2.15
C LYS A 45 -8.25 -8.84 2.11
N PHE A 46 -8.47 -9.55 3.22
CA PHE A 46 -9.48 -10.59 3.30
C PHE A 46 -10.90 -10.05 3.20
N GLU A 47 -11.20 -8.88 3.78
CA GLU A 47 -12.50 -8.24 3.61
C GLU A 47 -12.77 -7.83 2.16
N VAL A 48 -11.76 -7.42 1.40
CA VAL A 48 -11.88 -7.25 -0.05
C VAL A 48 -12.20 -8.59 -0.73
N LEU A 49 -11.45 -9.66 -0.41
CA LEU A 49 -11.69 -10.97 -1.00
C LEU A 49 -13.10 -11.50 -0.71
N LYS A 50 -13.57 -11.40 0.53
CA LYS A 50 -14.90 -11.89 0.96
C LYS A 50 -16.04 -11.16 0.23
N ARG A 51 -15.88 -9.87 -0.09
CA ARG A 51 -16.86 -9.12 -0.88
C ARG A 51 -16.95 -9.58 -2.34
N MET A 52 -15.85 -10.10 -2.89
CA MET A 52 -15.74 -10.53 -4.28
C MET A 52 -16.01 -12.04 -4.47
N ALA A 53 -15.97 -12.80 -3.38
CA ALA A 53 -16.01 -14.25 -3.40
C ALA A 53 -17.36 -14.82 -3.86
N SER A 54 -17.31 -15.88 -4.68
CA SER A 54 -18.44 -16.81 -4.82
C SER A 54 -18.51 -17.79 -3.64
N ASP A 55 -19.57 -18.60 -3.55
CA ASP A 55 -19.72 -19.60 -2.48
C ASP A 55 -18.52 -20.56 -2.37
N ASP A 56 -17.96 -21.00 -3.51
CA ASP A 56 -16.80 -21.91 -3.55
C ASP A 56 -15.48 -21.20 -3.12
N ASP A 57 -15.39 -19.90 -3.33
CA ASP A 57 -14.22 -19.09 -2.98
C ASP A 57 -14.16 -18.78 -1.49
N THR A 58 -15.31 -18.66 -0.86
CA THR A 58 -15.46 -18.38 0.58
C THR A 58 -14.71 -19.41 1.43
N ILE A 59 -14.74 -20.69 1.03
CA ILE A 59 -14.03 -21.77 1.75
C ILE A 59 -12.51 -21.60 1.63
N ARG A 60 -12.00 -21.25 0.44
CA ARG A 60 -10.56 -21.06 0.21
C ARG A 60 -10.02 -19.85 0.96
N ILE A 61 -10.80 -18.78 1.00
CA ILE A 61 -10.49 -17.55 1.76
C ILE A 61 -10.43 -17.86 3.24
N ALA A 62 -11.46 -18.51 3.80
CA ALA A 62 -11.49 -18.89 5.21
C ALA A 62 -10.32 -19.80 5.60
N GLN A 63 -9.95 -20.74 4.72
CA GLN A 63 -8.77 -21.61 4.93
C GLN A 63 -7.45 -20.84 4.92
N LEU A 64 -7.32 -19.79 4.12
CA LEU A 64 -6.11 -18.97 4.06
C LEU A 64 -6.05 -18.01 5.26
N GLU A 65 -7.16 -17.38 5.61
CA GLU A 65 -7.30 -16.49 6.78
C GLU A 65 -6.99 -17.26 8.08
N ALA A 66 -7.50 -18.48 8.22
CA ALA A 66 -7.20 -19.33 9.39
C ALA A 66 -5.71 -19.69 9.55
N LYS A 67 -4.90 -19.58 8.48
CA LYS A 67 -3.44 -19.82 8.55
C LYS A 67 -2.67 -18.59 9.03
N ILE A 68 -3.33 -17.45 9.18
CA ILE A 68 -2.70 -16.16 9.52
C ILE A 68 -3.22 -15.74 10.89
N SER A 69 -2.88 -16.54 11.90
CA SER A 69 -3.17 -16.19 13.30
C SER A 69 -2.15 -15.18 13.83
N GLU A 70 -2.49 -14.56 14.95
CA GLU A 70 -1.59 -13.66 15.68
C GLU A 70 -0.26 -14.33 16.05
N ASP A 71 -0.32 -15.60 16.47
CA ASP A 71 0.87 -16.41 16.77
C ASP A 71 1.73 -16.63 15.54
N VAL A 72 1.13 -16.97 14.39
CA VAL A 72 1.86 -17.17 13.13
C VAL A 72 2.51 -15.88 12.65
N ILE A 73 1.81 -14.75 12.73
CA ILE A 73 2.37 -13.43 12.40
C ILE A 73 3.55 -13.12 13.32
N THR A 74 3.41 -13.37 14.62
CA THR A 74 4.44 -13.11 15.62
C THR A 74 5.69 -13.96 15.36
N GLU A 75 5.53 -15.27 15.16
CA GLU A 75 6.65 -16.17 14.85
C GLU A 75 7.39 -15.75 13.57
N LYS A 76 6.64 -15.39 12.52
CA LYS A 76 7.20 -14.91 11.25
C LYS A 76 7.99 -13.63 11.43
N LEU A 77 7.45 -12.65 12.14
CA LEU A 77 8.16 -11.40 12.43
C LEU A 77 9.43 -11.66 13.24
N ILE A 78 9.39 -12.55 14.23
CA ILE A 78 10.59 -12.91 15.02
C ILE A 78 11.66 -13.52 14.11
N VAL A 79 11.30 -14.52 13.31
CA VAL A 79 12.23 -15.20 12.39
C VAL A 79 12.84 -14.20 11.43
N SER A 80 12.01 -13.34 10.84
CA SER A 80 12.46 -12.39 9.84
C SER A 80 13.41 -11.33 10.42
N LEU A 81 13.03 -10.69 11.53
CA LEU A 81 13.88 -9.70 12.18
C LEU A 81 15.20 -10.32 12.67
N ALA A 82 15.18 -11.57 13.14
CA ALA A 82 16.39 -12.26 13.56
C ALA A 82 17.34 -12.58 12.40
N TYR A 83 16.80 -12.80 11.19
CA TYR A 83 17.56 -13.14 9.99
C TYR A 83 18.11 -11.91 9.27
N PHE A 84 17.27 -10.88 9.08
CA PHE A 84 17.61 -9.71 8.26
C PHE A 84 18.31 -8.59 9.02
N LEU A 85 18.08 -8.46 10.33
CA LEU A 85 18.73 -7.43 11.13
C LEU A 85 20.00 -7.95 11.80
N GLU A 86 21.06 -7.17 11.63
CA GLU A 86 22.29 -7.34 12.40
C GLU A 86 22.05 -7.10 13.90
N ASP A 87 22.86 -7.74 14.74
CA ASP A 87 22.72 -7.65 16.20
C ASP A 87 22.83 -6.20 16.68
N ASP A 88 23.71 -5.40 16.09
CA ASP A 88 23.88 -3.98 16.39
C ASP A 88 22.62 -3.17 16.03
N SER A 89 21.97 -3.48 14.90
CA SER A 89 20.72 -2.84 14.47
C SER A 89 19.56 -3.18 15.41
N ILE A 90 19.46 -4.43 15.87
CA ILE A 90 18.47 -4.84 16.87
C ILE A 90 18.71 -4.11 18.20
N ASP A 91 19.96 -3.94 18.60
CA ASP A 91 20.32 -3.25 19.83
C ASP A 91 20.00 -1.74 19.76
N VAL A 92 20.22 -1.12 18.60
CA VAL A 92 19.79 0.26 18.33
C VAL A 92 18.27 0.39 18.41
N LEU A 93 17.54 -0.45 17.69
CA LEU A 93 16.06 -0.46 17.67
C LEU A 93 15.47 -0.67 19.06
N TYR A 94 16.01 -1.64 19.81
CA TYR A 94 15.57 -1.93 21.17
C TYR A 94 15.78 -0.73 22.11
N ARG A 95 16.96 -0.09 22.07
CA ARG A 95 17.21 1.13 22.87
C ARG A 95 16.28 2.26 22.48
N CYS A 96 16.07 2.45 21.18
CA CYS A 96 15.18 3.48 20.65
C CYS A 96 13.72 3.31 21.10
N ASN A 97 13.23 2.06 21.16
CA ASN A 97 11.90 1.77 21.68
C ASN A 97 11.70 2.08 23.18
N HIS A 98 12.81 2.33 23.90
CA HIS A 98 12.84 2.66 25.32
C HIS A 98 13.32 4.08 25.62
N SER A 99 13.60 4.89 24.60
CA SER A 99 14.07 6.27 24.74
C SER A 99 13.12 7.24 24.07
N GLU A 100 12.83 8.37 24.72
CA GLU A 100 12.05 9.46 24.11
C GLU A 100 12.87 10.23 23.05
N ASP A 101 14.20 10.15 23.15
CA ASP A 101 15.17 10.87 22.31
C ASP A 101 15.88 9.94 21.30
N CYS A 102 15.14 9.05 20.63
CA CYS A 102 15.72 8.23 19.58
C CYS A 102 16.01 9.08 18.32
N ASP A 103 17.24 9.00 17.82
CA ASP A 103 17.64 9.62 16.55
C ASP A 103 17.00 8.89 15.36
N LYS A 104 16.55 9.64 14.35
CA LYS A 104 15.63 9.14 13.31
C LYS A 104 16.30 8.29 12.23
N ASP A 105 17.63 8.21 12.23
CA ASP A 105 18.42 7.42 11.28
C ASP A 105 18.49 5.93 11.69
N ILE A 106 17.38 5.40 12.22
CA ILE A 106 17.16 3.96 12.31
C ILE A 106 17.04 3.44 10.88
N ASP A 107 17.66 2.28 10.60
CA ASP A 107 17.46 1.53 9.37
C ASP A 107 16.02 0.97 9.28
N LEU A 108 15.09 1.88 8.98
CA LEU A 108 13.68 1.57 8.72
C LEU A 108 13.52 0.80 7.39
N GLU A 109 14.52 0.88 6.50
CA GLU A 109 14.53 0.19 5.22
C GLU A 109 14.75 -1.32 5.44
N GLY A 110 15.79 -1.71 6.19
CA GLY A 110 16.03 -3.10 6.57
C GLY A 110 14.89 -3.71 7.40
N LEU A 111 14.26 -2.91 8.27
CA LEU A 111 13.05 -3.33 8.99
C LEU A 111 11.87 -3.61 8.04
N GLN A 112 11.66 -2.75 7.04
CA GLN A 112 10.60 -2.93 6.05
C GLN A 112 10.86 -4.14 5.14
N GLU A 113 12.10 -4.32 4.67
CA GLU A 113 12.49 -5.47 3.86
C GLU A 113 12.28 -6.78 4.61
N ALA A 114 12.73 -6.85 5.87
CA ALA A 114 12.52 -8.01 6.72
C ALA A 114 11.02 -8.37 6.80
N ILE A 115 10.17 -7.38 7.07
CA ILE A 115 8.73 -7.61 7.15
C ILE A 115 8.17 -8.10 5.81
N ILE A 116 8.55 -7.49 4.68
CA ILE A 116 8.01 -7.83 3.36
C ILE A 116 8.32 -9.29 2.98
N VAL A 117 9.57 -9.73 3.15
CA VAL A 117 10.02 -11.03 2.61
C VAL A 117 9.24 -12.19 3.22
N GLU A 118 9.06 -12.21 4.54
CA GLU A 118 8.47 -13.36 5.25
C GLU A 118 6.98 -13.58 4.98
N PHE A 119 6.29 -12.52 4.54
CA PHE A 119 4.88 -12.56 4.15
C PHE A 119 4.66 -12.73 2.64
N THR A 120 5.72 -12.80 1.84
CA THR A 120 5.63 -12.90 0.36
C THR A 120 4.77 -14.08 -0.09
N THR A 121 4.94 -15.26 0.50
CA THR A 121 4.15 -16.45 0.11
C THR A 121 2.66 -16.31 0.45
N ILE A 122 2.35 -15.66 1.58
CA ILE A 122 0.96 -15.39 1.98
C ILE A 122 0.34 -14.36 1.02
N ASN A 123 1.05 -13.28 0.73
CA ASN A 123 0.63 -12.27 -0.23
C ASN A 123 0.41 -12.86 -1.63
N ALA A 124 1.29 -13.76 -2.10
CA ALA A 124 1.12 -14.47 -3.36
C ALA A 124 -0.09 -15.41 -3.37
N ALA A 125 -0.42 -16.03 -2.23
CA ALA A 125 -1.62 -16.86 -2.11
C ALA A 125 -2.91 -16.01 -2.14
N ILE A 126 -2.91 -14.85 -1.49
CA ILE A 126 -3.98 -13.85 -1.57
C ILE A 126 -4.13 -13.37 -3.01
N GLU A 127 -3.04 -13.03 -3.69
CA GLU A 127 -3.02 -12.62 -5.09
C GLU A 127 -3.57 -13.72 -6.01
N LYS A 128 -3.19 -14.97 -5.77
CA LYS A 128 -3.71 -16.11 -6.54
C LYS A 128 -5.23 -16.27 -6.37
N ILE A 129 -5.76 -16.09 -5.16
CA ILE A 129 -7.22 -16.12 -4.93
C ILE A 129 -7.87 -14.93 -5.63
N THR A 130 -7.31 -13.73 -5.48
CA THR A 130 -7.75 -12.49 -6.15
C THR A 130 -7.86 -12.70 -7.66
N ASN A 131 -6.82 -13.29 -8.27
CA ASN A 131 -6.75 -13.57 -9.71
C ASN A 131 -7.63 -14.77 -10.13
N SER A 132 -8.10 -15.58 -9.18
CA SER A 132 -8.97 -16.73 -9.45
C SER A 132 -10.45 -16.37 -9.46
N PHE A 133 -10.81 -15.26 -8.80
CA PHE A 133 -12.11 -14.66 -9.04
C PHE A 133 -12.18 -14.41 -10.53
N LYS A 134 -13.25 -14.92 -11.17
CA LYS A 134 -13.47 -14.65 -12.60
C LYS A 134 -13.18 -13.17 -12.79
N PRO A 135 -12.41 -12.80 -13.81
CA PRO A 135 -12.37 -11.41 -14.18
C PRO A 135 -13.81 -10.97 -14.35
N TYR A 136 -14.21 -10.14 -13.41
CA TYR A 136 -15.12 -9.09 -13.71
C TYR A 136 -14.55 -8.45 -14.97
N SER A 137 -15.22 -8.58 -16.12
CA SER A 137 -14.76 -8.29 -17.49
C SER A 137 -13.62 -7.25 -17.60
N GLY A 138 -12.39 -7.67 -17.28
CA GLY A 138 -11.34 -6.73 -16.86
C GLY A 138 -10.17 -7.37 -16.08
N SER A 139 -9.90 -8.68 -16.24
CA SER A 139 -8.55 -9.19 -15.93
C SER A 139 -7.67 -8.62 -17.02
N TYR A 140 -7.11 -7.47 -16.71
CA TYR A 140 -5.87 -7.07 -17.34
C TYR A 140 -4.81 -8.04 -16.83
N GLY A 141 -4.68 -9.17 -17.53
CA GLY A 141 -3.39 -9.84 -17.61
C GLY A 141 -2.34 -8.79 -17.99
N ALA A 142 -1.07 -9.06 -17.74
CA ALA A 142 0.02 -8.10 -17.95
C ALA A 142 0.15 -7.51 -19.39
N SER A 143 -0.76 -7.85 -20.32
CA SER A 143 -0.93 -7.41 -21.70
C SER A 143 -2.21 -6.63 -22.03
N ASP A 144 -3.26 -6.67 -21.22
CA ASP A 144 -4.55 -6.12 -21.67
C ASP A 144 -4.69 -4.69 -21.13
N ALA A 145 -5.04 -3.75 -22.00
CA ALA A 145 -5.18 -2.34 -21.65
C ALA A 145 -6.66 -2.01 -21.42
N PHE A 146 -6.93 -1.14 -20.44
CA PHE A 146 -8.05 -0.16 -20.44
C PHE A 146 -9.03 -0.26 -21.62
N ALA A 147 -10.05 -1.12 -21.65
CA ALA A 147 -11.06 -1.10 -22.71
C ALA A 147 -11.85 0.20 -22.57
N ALA A 148 -11.46 1.20 -23.37
CA ALA A 148 -12.00 2.55 -23.25
C ALA A 148 -13.53 2.53 -23.41
N VAL A 149 -14.25 3.08 -22.42
CA VAL A 149 -15.72 3.10 -22.39
C VAL A 149 -16.18 4.46 -22.92
N PRO A 150 -16.90 4.52 -24.06
CA PRO A 150 -17.40 5.79 -24.59
C PRO A 150 -18.40 6.46 -23.64
N VAL A 151 -18.20 7.75 -23.38
CA VAL A 151 -19.06 8.57 -22.54
C VAL A 151 -19.22 9.97 -23.11
N ASP A 152 -20.42 10.54 -23.03
CA ASP A 152 -20.61 11.96 -23.33
C ASP A 152 -20.36 12.82 -22.08
N ARG A 153 -19.09 12.94 -21.73
CA ARG A 153 -18.58 13.78 -20.62
C ARG A 153 -17.41 14.61 -21.10
N GLU A 154 -17.08 15.68 -20.39
CA GLU A 154 -15.87 16.44 -20.68
C GLU A 154 -14.64 15.73 -20.10
N ASP A 155 -13.45 16.19 -20.46
CA ASP A 155 -12.21 15.62 -19.95
C ASP A 155 -12.05 15.98 -18.47
N GLY A 156 -11.76 14.99 -17.63
CA GLY A 156 -11.65 15.23 -16.20
C GLY A 156 -11.74 13.98 -15.34
N PHE A 157 -11.77 14.19 -14.02
CA PHE A 157 -11.91 13.15 -13.03
C PHE A 157 -13.30 13.23 -12.42
N TYR A 158 -13.98 12.09 -12.34
CA TYR A 158 -15.37 12.00 -11.92
C TYR A 158 -15.52 11.06 -10.74
N ALA A 159 -16.41 11.41 -9.82
CA ALA A 159 -17.00 10.43 -8.92
C ALA A 159 -18.01 9.57 -9.70
N ILE A 160 -18.18 8.34 -9.22
CA ILE A 160 -19.13 7.38 -9.78
C ILE A 160 -20.41 7.41 -8.94
N LEU A 161 -21.54 7.59 -9.63
CA LEU A 161 -22.88 7.55 -9.04
C LEU A 161 -23.29 6.10 -8.77
N ASP A 162 -23.88 5.88 -7.60
CA ASP A 162 -24.50 4.61 -7.21
C ASP A 162 -23.61 3.39 -7.48
N TYR A 163 -22.30 3.53 -7.23
CA TYR A 163 -21.34 2.46 -7.43
C TYR A 163 -21.79 1.20 -6.67
N VAL A 164 -22.10 0.16 -7.44
CA VAL A 164 -22.38 -1.18 -6.93
C VAL A 164 -21.09 -1.98 -7.08
N ASP A 165 -20.68 -2.64 -5.99
CA ASP A 165 -19.58 -3.60 -6.05
C ASP A 165 -19.88 -4.62 -7.16
N ASN A 166 -18.92 -4.81 -8.08
CA ASN A 166 -19.08 -5.63 -9.28
C ASN A 166 -20.11 -5.06 -10.30
N ALA A 167 -20.09 -3.76 -10.58
CA ALA A 167 -20.76 -3.17 -11.75
C ALA A 167 -19.84 -3.20 -12.98
N ARG A 168 -20.35 -3.51 -14.18
CA ARG A 168 -19.55 -3.52 -15.44
C ARG A 168 -19.00 -2.14 -15.67
N ASP A 169 -17.75 -2.04 -16.15
CA ASP A 169 -17.13 -0.75 -16.47
C ASP A 169 -18.00 0.08 -17.45
N GLU A 170 -18.68 -0.61 -18.36
CA GLU A 170 -19.66 -0.03 -19.32
C GLU A 170 -20.93 0.53 -18.66
N ASP A 171 -21.29 0.03 -17.48
CA ASP A 171 -22.52 0.39 -16.75
C ASP A 171 -22.26 1.52 -15.72
N VAL A 172 -21.01 2.01 -15.62
CA VAL A 172 -20.62 3.05 -14.67
C VAL A 172 -21.30 4.37 -15.00
N ALA A 173 -22.11 4.88 -14.06
CA ALA A 173 -22.71 6.20 -14.14
C ALA A 173 -21.78 7.25 -13.53
N LEU A 174 -21.43 8.29 -14.30
CA LEU A 174 -20.60 9.39 -13.84
C LEU A 174 -21.44 10.54 -13.33
N GLU A 175 -20.94 11.25 -12.31
CA GLU A 175 -21.48 12.56 -11.94
C GLU A 175 -21.58 13.50 -13.15
N ALA A 176 -22.52 14.44 -13.09
CA ALA A 176 -22.80 15.35 -14.20
C ALA A 176 -21.62 16.28 -14.49
N VAL A 177 -20.88 16.67 -13.46
CA VAL A 177 -19.73 17.57 -13.54
C VAL A 177 -18.46 16.86 -13.05
N PRO A 178 -17.31 17.11 -13.68
CA PRO A 178 -16.04 16.59 -13.19
C PRO A 178 -15.66 17.29 -11.88
N ALA A 179 -15.04 16.54 -10.98
CA ALA A 179 -14.42 17.08 -9.77
C ALA A 179 -13.06 17.73 -10.08
N ILE A 180 -12.38 17.29 -11.14
CA ILE A 180 -11.11 17.85 -11.62
C ILE A 180 -11.21 18.07 -13.12
N VAL A 181 -10.90 19.28 -13.57
CA VAL A 181 -10.79 19.65 -14.99
C VAL A 181 -9.35 19.95 -15.40
N SER A 182 -9.08 20.13 -16.68
CA SER A 182 -7.72 20.48 -17.16
C SER A 182 -7.15 21.74 -16.50
N ALA A 183 -7.99 22.73 -16.14
CA ALA A 183 -7.54 23.94 -15.44
C ALA A 183 -7.01 23.68 -14.01
N ASP A 184 -7.36 22.53 -13.42
CA ASP A 184 -6.88 22.10 -12.11
C ASP A 184 -5.52 21.38 -12.19
N ILE A 185 -5.03 21.10 -13.40
CA ILE A 185 -3.78 20.38 -13.65
C ILE A 185 -2.64 21.39 -13.86
N LEU A 186 -1.58 21.26 -13.07
CA LEU A 186 -0.37 22.08 -13.20
C LEU A 186 0.60 21.49 -14.21
N LYS A 187 0.79 20.17 -14.19
CA LYS A 187 1.79 19.47 -15.00
C LYS A 187 1.37 18.04 -15.24
N VAL A 188 1.70 17.52 -16.41
CA VAL A 188 1.56 16.09 -16.75
C VAL A 188 2.88 15.62 -17.31
N GLU A 189 3.45 14.52 -16.79
CA GLU A 189 4.73 13.98 -17.22
C GLU A 189 4.65 12.47 -17.43
N LYS A 190 5.34 11.98 -18.46
CA LYS A 190 5.63 10.56 -18.60
C LYS A 190 6.80 10.22 -17.70
N ILE A 191 6.65 9.21 -16.87
CA ILE A 191 7.74 8.59 -16.12
C ILE A 191 7.87 7.12 -16.52
N TYR A 192 8.94 6.46 -16.09
CA TYR A 192 9.09 5.01 -16.22
C TYR A 192 9.11 4.40 -14.83
N SER A 193 8.35 3.31 -14.66
CA SER A 193 8.30 2.58 -13.40
C SER A 193 9.67 1.97 -13.09
N ASN A 194 10.18 2.23 -11.88
CA ASN A 194 11.43 1.63 -11.39
C ASN A 194 11.24 0.14 -11.01
N TYR A 195 10.00 -0.34 -10.95
CA TYR A 195 9.66 -1.72 -10.59
C TYR A 195 9.69 -2.63 -11.82
N GLY A 196 10.86 -3.23 -12.08
CA GLY A 196 11.07 -4.48 -12.84
C GLY A 196 10.76 -4.53 -14.34
N ASN A 197 9.86 -3.68 -14.85
CA ASN A 197 9.27 -3.85 -16.19
C ASN A 197 9.42 -2.64 -17.11
N ASN A 198 10.07 -1.55 -16.66
CA ASN A 198 10.26 -0.30 -17.40
C ASN A 198 8.98 0.15 -18.14
N LYS A 199 7.82 0.00 -17.50
CA LYS A 199 6.54 0.38 -18.09
C LYS A 199 6.38 1.90 -17.97
N PRO A 200 5.94 2.58 -19.04
CA PRO A 200 5.69 4.01 -18.97
C PRO A 200 4.43 4.25 -18.14
N GLU A 201 4.45 5.32 -17.34
CA GLU A 201 3.35 5.76 -16.48
C GLU A 201 3.16 7.27 -16.62
N ILE A 202 2.02 7.79 -16.19
CA ILE A 202 1.72 9.23 -16.23
C ILE A 202 1.64 9.77 -14.80
N VAL A 203 2.46 10.77 -14.50
CA VAL A 203 2.32 11.57 -13.29
C VAL A 203 1.60 12.86 -13.63
N ILE A 204 0.55 13.16 -12.87
CA ILE A 204 -0.16 14.43 -12.91
C ILE A 204 0.13 15.17 -11.61
N ALA A 205 0.62 16.40 -11.73
CA ALA A 205 0.69 17.35 -10.63
C ALA A 205 -0.45 18.36 -10.77
N PHE A 206 -1.16 18.61 -9.69
CA PHE A 206 -2.30 19.53 -9.65
C PHE A 206 -1.87 20.94 -9.23
N THR A 207 -2.70 21.93 -9.57
CA THR A 207 -2.59 23.27 -8.99
C THR A 207 -2.95 23.23 -7.50
N LYS A 208 -2.80 24.35 -6.79
CA LYS A 208 -3.26 24.43 -5.38
C LYS A 208 -4.77 24.14 -5.25
N GLU A 209 -5.57 24.67 -6.18
CA GLU A 209 -7.01 24.43 -6.22
C GLU A 209 -7.32 22.97 -6.58
N GLY A 210 -6.67 22.43 -7.61
CA GLY A 210 -6.81 21.03 -8.01
C GLY A 210 -6.41 20.05 -6.91
N THR A 211 -5.36 20.36 -6.15
CA THR A 211 -4.94 19.55 -4.99
C THR A 211 -6.04 19.47 -3.94
N HIS A 212 -6.71 20.60 -3.65
CA HIS A 212 -7.82 20.61 -2.70
C HIS A 212 -9.03 19.83 -3.23
N LYS A 213 -9.42 20.04 -4.49
CA LYS A 213 -10.50 19.30 -5.13
C LYS A 213 -10.23 17.79 -5.17
N PHE A 214 -9.00 17.38 -5.49
CA PHE A 214 -8.63 15.96 -5.59
C PHE A 214 -8.60 15.29 -4.22
N ALA A 215 -8.17 16.03 -3.18
CA ALA A 215 -8.26 15.56 -1.81
C ALA A 215 -9.72 15.37 -1.34
N LEU A 216 -10.66 16.21 -1.79
CA LEU A 216 -12.09 16.03 -1.52
C LEU A 216 -12.67 14.84 -2.30
N LEU A 217 -12.36 14.74 -3.59
CA LEU A 217 -12.78 13.63 -4.44
C LEU A 217 -12.35 12.30 -3.83
N THR A 218 -11.06 12.16 -3.49
CA THR A 218 -10.55 10.91 -2.90
C THR A 218 -11.09 10.64 -1.51
N ALA A 219 -11.24 11.66 -0.65
CA ALA A 219 -11.84 11.47 0.68
C ALA A 219 -13.28 10.93 0.60
N ASN A 220 -14.07 11.39 -0.36
CA ASN A 220 -15.47 11.00 -0.52
C ASN A 220 -15.65 9.64 -1.22
N ASN A 221 -14.59 9.09 -1.82
CA ASN A 221 -14.64 7.87 -2.62
C ASN A 221 -13.73 6.75 -2.08
N ILE A 222 -13.30 6.80 -0.82
CA ILE A 222 -12.50 5.72 -0.21
C ILE A 222 -13.25 4.38 -0.34
N GLY A 223 -12.55 3.37 -0.85
CA GLY A 223 -13.08 2.04 -1.14
C GLY A 223 -13.89 1.94 -2.43
N LYS A 224 -13.99 3.03 -3.21
CA LYS A 224 -14.72 3.10 -4.48
C LYS A 224 -13.79 3.58 -5.61
N PRO A 225 -14.08 3.23 -6.87
CA PRO A 225 -13.37 3.79 -8.00
C PRO A 225 -13.79 5.24 -8.28
N ILE A 226 -12.86 5.98 -8.89
CA ILE A 226 -13.15 7.24 -9.59
C ILE A 226 -12.90 7.01 -11.08
N ALA A 227 -13.51 7.81 -11.95
CA ALA A 227 -13.30 7.70 -13.39
C ALA A 227 -12.39 8.79 -13.92
N ILE A 228 -11.51 8.42 -14.85
CA ILE A 228 -10.68 9.35 -15.62
C ILE A 228 -11.21 9.36 -17.05
N VAL A 229 -11.73 10.51 -17.48
CA VAL A 229 -12.32 10.71 -18.80
C VAL A 229 -11.40 11.56 -19.66
N ILE A 230 -11.13 11.09 -20.88
CA ILE A 230 -10.36 11.79 -21.91
C ILE A 230 -11.00 11.53 -23.27
N ASP A 231 -11.22 12.57 -24.08
CA ASP A 231 -11.74 12.46 -25.45
C ASP A 231 -13.05 11.65 -25.52
N LYS A 232 -14.00 11.96 -24.63
CA LYS A 232 -15.30 11.27 -24.56
C LYS A 232 -15.19 9.79 -24.25
N GLN A 233 -14.14 9.37 -23.55
CA GLN A 233 -13.95 7.98 -23.14
C GLN A 233 -13.47 7.91 -21.69
N ILE A 234 -14.05 7.02 -20.89
CA ILE A 234 -13.40 6.56 -19.66
C ILE A 234 -12.20 5.72 -20.10
N ILE A 235 -11.02 6.05 -19.58
CA ILE A 235 -9.78 5.37 -19.91
C ILE A 235 -9.18 4.63 -18.69
N SER A 236 -9.70 4.89 -17.50
CA SER A 236 -9.27 4.27 -16.26
C SER A 236 -10.31 4.45 -15.15
N LEU A 237 -10.45 3.44 -14.30
CA LEU A 237 -11.33 3.41 -13.12
C LEU A 237 -10.52 3.06 -11.84
N PRO A 238 -9.55 3.88 -11.41
CA PRO A 238 -8.71 3.55 -10.27
C PRO A 238 -9.50 3.54 -8.95
N TYR A 239 -9.27 2.51 -8.14
CA TYR A 239 -9.79 2.44 -6.77
C TYR A 239 -9.06 3.41 -5.85
N VAL A 240 -9.84 4.13 -5.04
CA VAL A 240 -9.29 5.03 -4.02
C VAL A 240 -9.11 4.27 -2.71
N ASN A 241 -7.85 4.04 -2.33
CA ASN A 241 -7.52 3.33 -1.09
C ASN A 241 -7.44 4.25 0.13
N SER A 242 -7.13 5.54 -0.08
CA SER A 242 -7.03 6.54 0.98
C SER A 242 -7.21 7.95 0.42
N LYS A 243 -7.41 8.92 1.30
CA LYS A 243 -7.43 10.34 0.93
C LYS A 243 -6.04 10.78 0.45
N ILE A 244 -5.97 11.41 -0.73
CA ILE A 244 -4.71 11.87 -1.33
C ILE A 244 -4.60 13.39 -1.21
N THR A 245 -3.65 13.87 -0.41
CA THR A 245 -3.43 15.31 -0.18
C THR A 245 -2.14 15.85 -0.80
N GLY A 246 -1.32 14.98 -1.40
CA GLY A 246 0.01 15.34 -1.91
C GLY A 246 0.03 16.23 -3.16
N GLY A 247 -1.11 16.39 -3.82
CA GLY A 247 -1.22 17.23 -5.03
C GLY A 247 -0.64 16.59 -6.29
N TYR A 248 -0.32 15.29 -6.25
CA TYR A 248 0.06 14.52 -7.42
C TYR A 248 -0.62 13.14 -7.41
N VAL A 249 -0.77 12.56 -8.59
CA VAL A 249 -1.27 11.19 -8.78
C VAL A 249 -0.49 10.52 -9.91
N ASN A 250 -0.26 9.23 -9.75
CA ASN A 250 0.32 8.37 -10.77
C ASN A 250 -0.79 7.52 -11.41
N ILE A 251 -0.83 7.48 -12.74
CA ILE A 251 -1.75 6.66 -13.52
C ILE A 251 -0.94 5.63 -14.30
N SER A 252 -1.14 4.37 -13.94
CA SER A 252 -0.53 3.21 -14.58
C SER A 252 -1.63 2.25 -15.03
N ASN A 253 -1.64 1.84 -16.31
CA ASN A 253 -2.59 0.84 -16.78
C ASN A 253 -2.11 0.06 -18.02
N GLY A 254 -0.82 -0.28 -18.06
CA GLY A 254 -0.25 -1.03 -19.19
C GLY A 254 -0.27 -0.30 -20.54
N PHE A 255 -0.52 1.02 -20.54
CA PHE A 255 -0.53 1.84 -21.75
C PHE A 255 0.78 1.71 -22.52
N SER A 256 0.67 1.63 -23.85
CA SER A 256 1.81 1.80 -24.74
C SER A 256 2.35 3.22 -24.65
N GLU A 257 3.61 3.40 -25.04
CA GLU A 257 4.23 4.72 -25.08
C GLU A 257 3.46 5.72 -25.96
N LYS A 258 2.88 5.23 -27.07
CA LYS A 258 2.06 6.04 -27.96
C LYS A 258 0.80 6.54 -27.27
N GLU A 259 0.10 5.66 -26.56
CA GLU A 259 -1.12 6.02 -25.81
C GLU A 259 -0.80 7.04 -24.72
N ILE A 260 0.30 6.87 -23.98
CA ILE A 260 0.72 7.84 -22.96
C ILE A 260 1.01 9.21 -23.57
N ASN A 261 1.78 9.26 -24.66
CA ASN A 261 2.09 10.54 -25.30
C ASN A 261 0.80 11.24 -25.79
N GLU A 262 -0.16 10.47 -26.29
CA GLU A 262 -1.45 10.98 -26.72
C GLU A 262 -2.30 11.48 -25.54
N MET A 263 -2.33 10.75 -24.42
CA MET A 263 -3.00 11.18 -23.19
C MET A 263 -2.40 12.48 -22.63
N ILE A 264 -1.07 12.58 -22.56
CA ILE A 264 -0.37 13.77 -22.08
C ILE A 264 -0.76 14.99 -22.91
N ARG A 265 -0.76 14.85 -24.24
CA ARG A 265 -1.17 15.91 -25.15
C ARG A 265 -2.60 16.38 -24.86
N LYS A 266 -3.55 15.44 -24.68
CA LYS A 266 -4.96 15.75 -24.40
C LYS A 266 -5.15 16.43 -23.06
N LEU A 267 -4.53 15.91 -22.00
CA LEU A 267 -4.60 16.47 -20.65
C LEU A 267 -4.00 17.89 -20.56
N ARG A 268 -2.99 18.20 -21.40
CA ARG A 268 -2.42 19.55 -21.52
C ARG A 268 -3.27 20.51 -22.35
N GLY A 269 -4.30 20.01 -23.05
CA GLY A 269 -5.15 20.81 -23.93
C GLY A 269 -4.53 21.13 -25.29
N ASP A 270 -3.45 20.45 -25.67
CA ASP A 270 -2.77 20.64 -26.95
C ASP A 270 -3.66 20.09 -28.08
N LYS A 271 -4.24 20.95 -28.93
CA LYS A 271 -5.03 20.51 -30.10
C LYS A 271 -4.12 20.02 -31.23
N LYS A 272 -4.63 19.07 -32.02
CA LYS A 272 -3.96 18.49 -33.21
C LYS A 272 -3.77 19.54 -34.31
#